data_AF-A0A8T9MTG0-F1
#
_entry.id   AF-A0A8T9MTG0-F1
#
_cell.length_a   1.000
_cell.length_b   1.000
_cell.length_c   1.000
_cell.angle_alpha   90.00
_cell.angle_beta   90.00
_cell.angle_gamma   90.00
#
_symmetry.space_group_name_H-M   'P 1'
#
loop_
_entity.id
_entity.type
_entity.pdbx_description
1 polymer ?
#
loop_
_entity_poly.entity_id
_entity_poly.type
_entity_poly.pdbx_seq_one_letter_code
_entity_poly.pdbx_strand_id
1 'polypeptide(L)'
;MKPVSARIRALPRQQGATLIEVMVSVFLLTFGVLGLMAAQIRSVSSISEAESRSTIAQAAENLAEAMQANPQIVKSGTRAVRNYTHYLNAGNTAKELDLNADPGQIPNPLWGTWDAPAKETQSGITKENLAASHIALFEYMLRQTPNAQTLSYVVCTDNPVPSEPTVNGTTVNFNCSNRGSTVIKVAWTNRPADAKSQTEPVYYSYQLQLAE
;
A
#
# COMPACT_ATOMS: atom_id res chain seq x y z
N MET A 1 -55.87 -73.50 -16.13
CA MET A 1 -54.43 -73.18 -15.99
C MET A 1 -54.10 -72.06 -16.98
N LYS A 2 -53.65 -70.88 -16.51
CA LYS A 2 -53.20 -69.77 -17.37
C LYS A 2 -51.66 -69.71 -17.31
N PRO A 3 -50.94 -69.57 -18.43
CA PRO A 3 -49.48 -69.51 -18.39
C PRO A 3 -49.02 -68.14 -17.89
N VAL A 4 -48.09 -68.13 -16.94
CA VAL A 4 -47.41 -66.93 -16.45
C VAL A 4 -46.33 -66.56 -17.46
N SER A 5 -46.48 -65.42 -18.12
CA SER A 5 -45.47 -64.88 -19.04
C SER A 5 -44.35 -64.22 -18.23
N ALA A 6 -43.20 -64.87 -18.14
CA ALA A 6 -42.00 -64.31 -17.53
C ALA A 6 -41.37 -63.28 -18.48
N ARG A 7 -41.44 -61.99 -18.14
CA ARG A 7 -40.64 -60.95 -18.81
C ARG A 7 -39.19 -61.09 -18.36
N ILE A 8 -38.30 -61.50 -19.28
CA ILE A 8 -36.86 -61.44 -19.08
C ILE A 8 -36.48 -59.95 -19.02
N ARG A 9 -36.12 -59.47 -17.82
CA ARG A 9 -35.62 -58.10 -17.62
C ARG A 9 -34.17 -58.07 -18.12
N ALA A 10 -33.90 -57.33 -19.19
CA ALA A 10 -32.54 -57.10 -19.65
C ALA A 10 -31.74 -56.41 -18.52
N LEU A 11 -30.65 -57.02 -18.08
CA LEU A 11 -29.72 -56.43 -17.13
C LEU A 11 -29.06 -55.21 -17.79
N PRO A 12 -28.98 -54.04 -17.12
CA PRO A 12 -28.28 -52.89 -17.67
C PRO A 12 -26.82 -53.29 -17.92
N ARG A 13 -26.35 -53.08 -19.15
CA ARG A 13 -24.96 -53.32 -19.53
C ARG A 13 -24.09 -52.37 -18.72
N GLN A 14 -23.33 -52.92 -17.77
CA GLN A 14 -22.34 -52.16 -17.01
C GLN A 14 -21.29 -51.64 -18.00
N GLN A 15 -21.41 -50.38 -18.39
CA GLN A 15 -20.34 -49.66 -19.08
C GLN A 15 -19.25 -49.43 -18.04
N GLY A 16 -18.28 -50.35 -17.98
CA GLY A 16 -17.09 -50.16 -17.15
C GLY A 16 -16.37 -48.88 -17.58
N ALA A 17 -15.96 -48.06 -16.61
CA ALA A 17 -15.12 -46.89 -16.86
C ALA A 17 -13.93 -47.33 -17.71
N THR A 18 -13.85 -46.82 -18.93
CA THR A 18 -12.76 -47.23 -19.82
C THR A 18 -11.46 -46.61 -19.31
N LEU A 19 -10.36 -47.36 -19.32
CA LEU A 19 -9.07 -46.85 -18.83
C LEU A 19 -8.67 -45.56 -19.58
N ILE A 20 -9.02 -45.47 -20.87
CA ILE A 20 -8.78 -44.29 -21.70
C ILE A 20 -9.59 -43.06 -21.24
N GLU A 21 -10.82 -43.22 -20.77
CA GLU A 21 -11.65 -42.12 -20.27
C GLU A 21 -11.07 -41.51 -19.00
N VAL A 22 -10.53 -42.34 -18.11
CA VAL A 22 -9.82 -41.87 -16.91
C VAL A 22 -8.51 -41.17 -17.30
N MET A 23 -7.75 -41.72 -18.24
CA MET A 23 -6.50 -41.08 -18.71
C MET A 23 -6.75 -39.72 -19.36
N VAL A 24 -7.78 -39.61 -20.21
CA VAL A 24 -8.17 -38.33 -20.83
C VAL A 24 -8.69 -37.36 -19.77
N SER A 25 -9.44 -37.83 -18.78
CA SER A 25 -9.94 -36.98 -17.68
C SER A 25 -8.80 -36.41 -16.82
N VAL A 26 -7.80 -37.24 -16.46
CA VAL A 26 -6.61 -36.76 -15.72
C VAL A 26 -5.80 -35.80 -16.56
N PHE A 27 -5.64 -36.06 -17.86
CA PHE A 27 -4.96 -35.14 -18.77
C PHE A 27 -5.68 -33.79 -18.84
N LEU A 28 -7.00 -33.76 -19.08
CA LEU A 28 -7.75 -32.52 -19.11
C LEU A 28 -7.74 -31.79 -17.76
N LEU A 29 -7.79 -32.54 -16.65
CA LEU A 29 -7.70 -31.98 -15.31
C LEU A 29 -6.35 -31.28 -15.09
N THR A 30 -5.23 -31.89 -15.49
CA THR A 30 -3.91 -31.25 -15.31
C THR A 30 -3.79 -29.97 -16.13
N PHE A 31 -4.27 -29.93 -17.39
CA PHE A 31 -4.31 -28.68 -18.16
C PHE A 31 -5.24 -27.64 -17.54
N GLY A 32 -6.39 -28.06 -17.01
CA GLY A 32 -7.31 -27.17 -16.30
C GLY A 32 -6.68 -26.54 -15.05
N VAL A 33 -5.96 -27.34 -14.25
CA VAL A 33 -5.24 -26.86 -13.05
C VAL A 33 -4.09 -25.92 -13.43
N LEU A 34 -3.33 -26.23 -14.49
CA LEU A 34 -2.26 -25.34 -14.97
C LEU A 34 -2.82 -23.97 -15.41
N GLY A 35 -3.96 -23.95 -16.12
CA GLY A 35 -4.65 -22.72 -16.50
C GLY A 35 -5.13 -21.90 -15.30
N LEU A 36 -5.72 -22.57 -14.31
CA LEU A 36 -6.15 -21.94 -13.06
C LEU A 36 -4.97 -21.35 -12.26
N MET A 37 -3.86 -22.08 -12.17
CA MET A 37 -2.64 -21.61 -11.49
C MET A 37 -2.06 -20.37 -12.15
N ALA A 38 -2.02 -20.32 -13.49
CA ALA A 38 -1.57 -19.15 -14.21
C ALA A 38 -2.45 -17.91 -13.94
N ALA A 39 -3.77 -18.10 -13.83
CA ALA A 39 -4.69 -17.02 -13.44
C ALA A 39 -4.47 -16.57 -11.98
N GLN A 40 -4.23 -17.51 -11.07
CA GLN A 40 -3.96 -17.22 -9.66
C GLN A 40 -2.70 -16.39 -9.47
N ILE A 41 -1.60 -16.69 -10.17
CA ILE A 41 -0.35 -15.92 -10.08
C ILE A 41 -0.57 -14.44 -10.44
N ARG A 42 -1.32 -14.17 -11.51
CA ARG A 42 -1.66 -12.79 -11.91
C ARG A 42 -2.49 -12.08 -10.85
N SER A 43 -3.50 -12.77 -10.30
CA SER A 43 -4.35 -12.23 -9.24
C SER A 43 -3.54 -11.85 -8.00
N VAL A 44 -2.58 -12.69 -7.59
CA VAL A 44 -1.71 -12.43 -6.44
C VAL A 44 -0.89 -11.15 -6.64
N SER A 45 -0.36 -10.92 -7.84
CA SER A 45 0.40 -9.69 -8.14
C SER A 45 -0.46 -8.43 -8.03
N SER A 46 -1.70 -8.46 -8.55
CA SER A 46 -2.63 -7.33 -8.43
C SER A 46 -3.09 -7.07 -7.00
N ILE A 47 -3.27 -8.13 -6.21
CA ILE A 47 -3.65 -8.01 -4.79
C ILE A 47 -2.51 -7.34 -4.02
N SER A 48 -1.27 -7.77 -4.25
CA SER A 48 -0.12 -7.15 -3.61
C SER A 48 0.01 -5.66 -3.97
N GLU A 49 -0.18 -5.27 -5.22
CA GLU A 49 -0.08 -3.87 -5.63
C GLU A 49 -1.19 -3.02 -4.97
N ALA A 50 -2.41 -3.53 -4.96
CA ALA A 50 -3.54 -2.90 -4.30
C ALA A 50 -3.32 -2.75 -2.79
N GLU A 51 -2.70 -3.76 -2.15
CA GLU A 51 -2.35 -3.72 -0.75
C GLU A 51 -1.30 -2.64 -0.45
N SER A 52 -0.20 -2.57 -1.21
CA SER A 52 0.81 -1.52 -1.04
C SER A 52 0.19 -0.12 -1.17
N ARG A 53 -0.65 0.09 -2.19
CA ARG A 53 -1.33 1.36 -2.42
C ARG A 53 -2.31 1.69 -1.30
N SER A 54 -3.02 0.70 -0.78
CA SER A 54 -3.97 0.86 0.33
C SER A 54 -3.25 1.24 1.62
N THR A 55 -2.13 0.60 1.96
CA THR A 55 -1.32 0.92 3.14
C THR A 55 -0.78 2.34 3.07
N ILE A 56 -0.25 2.76 1.92
CA ILE A 56 0.26 4.12 1.72
C ILE A 56 -0.84 5.16 1.79
N ALA A 57 -2.00 4.91 1.17
CA ALA A 57 -3.14 5.81 1.25
C ALA A 57 -3.62 5.99 2.69
N GLN A 58 -3.81 4.89 3.43
CA GLN A 58 -4.19 4.95 4.85
C GLN A 58 -3.15 5.72 5.69
N ALA A 59 -1.87 5.47 5.47
CA ALA A 59 -0.80 6.19 6.18
C ALA A 59 -0.84 7.70 5.88
N ALA A 60 -1.02 8.07 4.62
CA ALA A 60 -1.07 9.47 4.19
C ALA A 60 -2.32 10.20 4.69
N GLU A 61 -3.50 9.56 4.69
CA GLU A 61 -4.73 10.11 5.25
C GLU A 61 -4.60 10.32 6.76
N ASN A 62 -4.09 9.32 7.49
CA ASN A 62 -3.84 9.44 8.93
C ASN A 62 -2.89 10.62 9.24
N LEU A 63 -1.83 10.80 8.44
CA LEU A 63 -0.94 11.94 8.58
C LEU A 63 -1.65 13.26 8.25
N ALA A 64 -2.46 13.31 7.18
CA ALA A 64 -3.20 14.50 6.80
C ALA A 64 -4.20 14.94 7.89
N GLU A 65 -4.92 13.99 8.50
CA GLU A 65 -5.79 14.24 9.65
C GLU A 65 -5.00 14.79 10.84
N ALA A 66 -3.85 14.17 11.16
CA ALA A 66 -2.97 14.60 12.24
C ALA A 66 -2.41 16.01 12.01
N MET A 67 -2.06 16.33 10.76
CA MET A 67 -1.66 17.68 10.34
C MET A 67 -2.81 18.67 10.55
N GLN A 68 -4.01 18.36 10.05
CA GLN A 68 -5.19 19.22 10.18
C GLN A 68 -5.65 19.44 11.62
N ALA A 69 -5.37 18.50 12.53
CA ALA A 69 -5.64 18.63 13.96
C ALA A 69 -4.68 19.62 14.66
N ASN A 70 -3.44 19.77 14.17
CA ASN A 70 -2.45 20.68 14.75
C ASN A 70 -1.77 21.59 13.71
N PRO A 71 -2.52 22.51 13.05
CA PRO A 71 -1.94 23.51 12.18
C PRO A 71 -1.25 24.61 12.99
N GLN A 72 -0.27 25.28 12.38
CA GLN A 72 0.15 26.60 12.79
C GLN A 72 -0.71 27.65 12.10
N ILE A 73 -1.24 28.61 12.85
CA ILE A 73 -2.02 29.70 12.26
C ILE A 73 -1.08 30.86 12.01
N VAL A 74 -0.92 31.22 10.75
CA VAL A 74 -0.13 32.38 10.31
C VAL A 74 -1.04 33.40 9.65
N LYS A 75 -0.70 34.68 9.86
CA LYS A 75 -1.42 35.78 9.25
C LYS A 75 -0.91 35.97 7.81
N SER A 76 -1.78 35.76 6.83
CA SER A 76 -1.54 36.08 5.43
C SER A 76 -2.42 37.27 5.04
N GLY A 77 -1.82 38.47 5.03
CA GLY A 77 -2.56 39.71 4.83
C GLY A 77 -3.63 39.95 5.90
N THR A 78 -4.90 39.97 5.50
CA THR A 78 -6.07 40.14 6.41
C THR A 78 -6.67 38.82 6.90
N ARG A 79 -6.18 37.67 6.43
CA ARG A 79 -6.73 36.35 6.74
C ARG A 79 -5.78 35.54 7.62
N ALA A 80 -6.35 34.67 8.45
CA ALA A 80 -5.62 33.62 9.14
C ALA A 80 -5.61 32.38 8.25
N VAL A 81 -4.43 31.83 7.97
CA VAL A 81 -4.24 30.65 7.11
C VAL A 81 -3.54 29.56 7.90
N ARG A 82 -3.92 28.30 7.63
CA ARG A 82 -3.26 27.13 8.20
C ARG A 82 -1.92 26.91 7.52
N ASN A 83 -0.89 26.67 8.30
CA ASN A 83 0.45 26.38 7.85
C ASN A 83 1.00 25.16 8.59
N TYR A 84 1.73 24.32 7.87
CA TYR A 84 2.20 23.02 8.33
C TYR A 84 3.73 22.94 8.34
N THR A 85 4.41 24.05 8.59
CA THR A 85 5.88 24.19 8.64
C THR A 85 6.60 23.05 9.36
N HIS A 86 6.09 22.59 10.51
CA HIS A 86 6.70 21.50 11.29
C HIS A 86 6.64 20.13 10.61
N TYR A 87 5.79 19.97 9.62
CA TYR A 87 5.64 18.73 8.85
C TYR A 87 6.42 18.74 7.54
N LEU A 88 6.86 19.92 7.08
CA LEU A 88 7.53 20.05 5.79
C LEU A 88 8.93 19.42 5.85
N ASN A 89 9.29 18.67 4.81
CA ASN A 89 10.65 18.17 4.66
C ASN A 89 11.63 19.32 4.40
N ALA A 90 12.79 19.28 5.04
CA ALA A 90 13.82 20.30 4.88
C ALA A 90 14.22 20.47 3.40
N GLY A 91 14.05 21.69 2.89
CA GLY A 91 14.36 22.04 1.50
C GLY A 91 13.50 21.34 0.44
N ASN A 92 12.33 20.81 0.80
CA ASN A 92 11.52 19.91 -0.05
C ASN A 92 12.30 18.69 -0.57
N THR A 93 13.30 18.26 0.21
CA THR A 93 14.09 17.08 -0.13
C THR A 93 13.29 15.85 0.27
N ALA A 94 13.07 14.94 -0.69
CA ALA A 94 12.45 13.67 -0.41
C ALA A 94 13.28 12.87 0.60
N LYS A 95 12.60 12.25 1.55
CA LYS A 95 13.22 11.31 2.49
C LYS A 95 13.02 9.90 1.95
N GLU A 96 14.12 9.23 1.67
CA GLU A 96 14.12 7.79 1.37
C GLU A 96 14.08 7.00 2.68
N LEU A 97 13.22 5.98 2.71
CA LEU A 97 13.08 5.08 3.84
C LEU A 97 13.83 3.79 3.55
N ASP A 98 14.77 3.44 4.44
CA ASP A 98 15.45 2.16 4.40
C ASP A 98 14.49 1.03 4.78
N LEU A 99 13.93 0.34 3.80
CA LEU A 99 13.01 -0.78 4.02
C LEU A 99 13.70 -2.06 4.50
N ASN A 100 15.04 -2.13 4.46
CA ASN A 100 15.80 -3.26 4.99
C ASN A 100 16.11 -3.10 6.48
N ALA A 101 16.11 -1.86 6.99
CA ALA A 101 16.11 -1.63 8.41
C ALA A 101 14.82 -2.21 9.00
N ASP A 102 14.97 -2.98 10.09
CA ASP A 102 13.84 -3.41 10.89
C ASP A 102 12.92 -2.18 11.11
N PRO A 103 11.61 -2.25 10.75
CA PRO A 103 10.68 -1.15 11.01
C PRO A 103 10.69 -0.72 12.47
N GLY A 104 11.25 -1.55 13.35
CA GLY A 104 11.46 -1.29 14.76
C GLY A 104 10.16 -1.46 15.50
N GLN A 105 10.16 -1.01 16.74
CA GLN A 105 8.93 -0.94 17.53
C GLN A 105 8.09 0.24 17.04
N ILE A 106 6.75 0.10 17.13
CA ILE A 106 5.83 1.22 16.89
C ILE A 106 6.33 2.41 17.71
N PRO A 107 6.54 3.59 17.10
CA PRO A 107 6.97 4.76 17.84
C PRO A 107 6.09 5.00 19.05
N ASN A 108 6.72 5.18 20.20
CA ASN A 108 6.01 5.50 21.42
C ASN A 108 5.27 6.84 21.25
N PRO A 109 4.05 6.96 21.79
CA PRO A 109 3.33 8.22 21.74
C PRO A 109 4.07 9.27 22.59
N LEU A 110 3.81 10.55 22.32
CA LEU A 110 4.40 11.64 23.10
C LEU A 110 3.96 11.71 24.57
N TRP A 111 3.12 10.80 25.04
CA TRP A 111 2.64 10.74 26.42
C TRP A 111 3.12 9.48 27.15
N GLY A 112 4.10 8.76 26.62
CA GLY A 112 4.74 7.62 27.29
C GLY A 112 4.95 6.43 26.36
N THR A 113 5.02 5.23 26.91
CA THR A 113 5.11 3.98 26.14
C THR A 113 3.73 3.34 25.99
N TRP A 114 3.51 2.57 24.93
CA TRP A 114 2.23 1.88 24.71
C TRP A 114 1.90 0.84 25.80
N ASP A 115 2.91 0.34 26.51
CA ASP A 115 2.82 -0.65 27.59
C ASP A 115 2.87 -0.02 29.00
N ALA A 116 2.89 1.31 29.12
CA ALA A 116 2.92 1.97 30.41
C ALA A 116 1.62 1.72 31.20
N PRO A 117 1.70 1.28 32.48
CA PRO A 117 0.52 0.99 33.30
C PRO A 117 -0.30 2.24 33.67
N ALA A 118 0.26 3.44 33.49
CA ALA A 118 -0.43 4.71 33.63
C ALA A 118 -0.12 5.60 32.41
N LYS A 119 -1.14 6.28 31.85
CA LYS A 119 -0.93 7.33 30.85
C LYS A 119 -0.22 8.50 31.52
N GLU A 120 1.06 8.67 31.28
CA GLU A 120 1.78 9.85 31.78
C GLU A 120 1.26 11.07 31.04
N THR A 121 0.55 11.96 31.75
CA THR A 121 0.14 13.22 31.14
C THR A 121 1.37 14.10 30.99
N GLN A 122 1.92 14.16 29.78
CA GLN A 122 3.08 14.98 29.50
C GLN A 122 2.64 16.42 29.19
N SER A 123 3.08 17.36 30.03
CA SER A 123 2.86 18.79 29.84
C SER A 123 3.99 19.43 29.01
N GLY A 124 3.69 20.52 28.31
CA GLY A 124 4.70 21.27 27.55
C GLY A 124 5.12 20.65 26.21
N ILE A 125 4.33 19.74 25.64
CA ILE A 125 4.57 19.20 24.29
C ILE A 125 4.51 20.35 23.27
N THR A 126 5.61 20.60 22.56
CA THR A 126 5.67 21.59 21.50
C THR A 126 4.98 21.07 20.24
N LYS A 127 4.49 21.98 19.37
CA LYS A 127 3.91 21.59 18.08
C LYS A 127 4.88 20.85 17.18
N GLU A 128 6.18 21.17 17.30
CA GLU A 128 7.27 20.52 16.59
C GLU A 128 7.45 19.07 17.04
N ASN A 129 7.49 18.82 18.35
CA ASN A 129 7.57 17.46 18.89
C ASN A 129 6.36 16.62 18.47
N LEU A 130 5.17 17.24 18.44
CA LEU A 130 3.94 16.59 17.95
C LEU A 130 4.01 16.23 16.47
N ALA A 131 4.46 17.15 15.62
CA ALA A 131 4.67 16.87 14.21
C ALA A 131 5.71 15.77 13.97
N ALA A 132 6.82 15.79 14.71
CA ALA A 132 7.86 14.77 14.62
C ALA A 132 7.32 13.38 15.00
N SER A 133 6.48 13.28 16.03
CA SER A 133 5.83 12.02 16.41
C SER A 133 4.86 11.51 15.34
N HIS A 134 4.05 12.40 14.75
CA HIS A 134 3.17 12.03 13.64
C HIS A 134 3.95 11.54 12.42
N ILE A 135 5.05 12.22 12.07
CA ILE A 135 5.94 11.79 10.98
C ILE A 135 6.58 10.44 11.30
N ALA A 136 7.04 10.22 12.54
CA ALA A 136 7.61 8.93 12.93
C ALA A 136 6.60 7.78 12.77
N LEU A 137 5.35 7.99 13.18
CA LEU A 137 4.29 7.00 12.99
C LEU A 137 3.97 6.79 11.50
N PHE A 138 3.94 7.86 10.71
CA PHE A 138 3.77 7.77 9.26
C PHE A 138 4.89 6.96 8.59
N GLU A 139 6.16 7.24 8.91
CA GLU A 139 7.31 6.48 8.41
C GLU A 139 7.25 5.01 8.82
N TYR A 140 6.81 4.72 10.05
CA TYR A 140 6.60 3.35 10.50
C TYR A 140 5.56 2.62 9.64
N MET A 141 4.40 3.23 9.38
CA MET A 141 3.36 2.65 8.52
C MET A 141 3.86 2.44 7.09
N LEU A 142 4.63 3.39 6.54
CA LEU A 142 5.23 3.27 5.21
C LEU A 142 6.23 2.11 5.11
N ARG A 143 7.02 1.86 6.16
CA ARG A 143 7.96 0.72 6.21
C ARG A 143 7.26 -0.64 6.22
N GLN A 144 6.00 -0.69 6.66
CA GLN A 144 5.18 -1.90 6.62
C GLN A 144 4.56 -2.19 5.25
N THR A 145 4.78 -1.33 4.25
CA THR A 145 4.25 -1.52 2.90
C THR A 145 4.78 -2.83 2.31
N PRO A 146 3.91 -3.79 1.98
CA PRO A 146 4.34 -5.08 1.45
C PRO A 146 4.98 -4.92 0.08
N ASN A 147 6.01 -5.73 -0.18
CA ASN A 147 6.69 -5.85 -1.47
C ASN A 147 7.34 -4.57 -2.02
N ALA A 148 7.41 -3.49 -1.24
CA ALA A 148 8.14 -2.28 -1.61
C ALA A 148 9.66 -2.54 -1.56
N GLN A 149 10.40 -2.10 -2.59
CA GLN A 149 11.87 -2.17 -2.65
C GLN A 149 12.52 -0.83 -2.32
N THR A 150 12.00 0.23 -2.94
CA THR A 150 12.38 1.60 -2.64
C THR A 150 11.12 2.34 -2.28
N LEU A 151 11.18 3.18 -1.26
CA LEU A 151 10.06 4.00 -0.85
C LEU A 151 10.60 5.34 -0.36
N SER A 152 10.08 6.41 -0.95
CA SER A 152 10.44 7.77 -0.62
C SER A 152 9.18 8.61 -0.47
N TYR A 153 9.24 9.60 0.40
CA TYR A 153 8.14 10.53 0.58
C TYR A 153 8.65 11.96 0.72
N VAL A 154 7.76 12.92 0.47
CA VAL A 154 7.98 14.32 0.77
C VAL A 154 6.65 14.95 1.18
N VAL A 155 6.71 15.78 2.21
CA VAL A 155 5.66 16.73 2.57
C VAL A 155 6.18 18.11 2.18
N CYS A 156 5.54 18.73 1.22
CA CYS A 156 5.98 20.01 0.67
C CYS A 156 4.80 20.89 0.29
N THR A 157 5.06 22.17 0.02
CA THR A 157 4.08 23.05 -0.61
C THR A 157 4.20 22.97 -2.13
N ASP A 158 3.06 22.79 -2.78
CA ASP A 158 2.97 22.70 -4.24
C ASP A 158 1.77 23.48 -4.79
N ASN A 159 1.82 23.72 -6.10
CA ASN A 159 0.82 24.48 -6.83
C ASN A 159 -0.58 23.92 -6.53
N PRO A 160 -1.65 24.75 -6.64
CA PRO A 160 -3.01 24.31 -6.37
C PRO A 160 -3.43 23.03 -7.12
N VAL A 161 -2.79 22.76 -8.25
CA VAL A 161 -2.78 21.46 -8.92
C VAL A 161 -1.36 20.88 -8.81
N PRO A 162 -1.11 19.94 -7.89
CA PRO A 162 0.23 19.40 -7.68
C PRO A 162 0.70 18.60 -8.90
N SER A 163 1.98 18.77 -9.25
CA SER A 163 2.58 18.02 -10.35
C SER A 163 2.95 16.61 -9.90
N GLU A 164 2.72 15.61 -10.75
CA GLU A 164 3.08 14.23 -10.45
C GLU A 164 4.60 14.06 -10.28
N PRO A 165 5.07 13.15 -9.41
CA PRO A 165 6.48 12.81 -9.32
C PRO A 165 7.02 12.25 -10.63
N THR A 166 8.21 12.69 -11.02
CA THR A 166 8.92 12.23 -12.22
C THR A 166 10.16 11.46 -11.83
N VAL A 167 10.48 10.41 -12.57
CA VAL A 167 11.67 9.59 -12.34
C VAL A 167 12.74 9.96 -13.35
N ASN A 168 13.96 10.21 -12.86
CA ASN A 168 15.14 10.38 -13.72
C ASN A 168 16.20 9.36 -13.30
N GLY A 169 16.28 8.25 -14.03
CA GLY A 169 17.11 7.11 -13.66
C GLY A 169 16.64 6.48 -12.35
N THR A 170 17.47 6.55 -11.31
CA THR A 170 17.15 6.01 -9.97
C THR A 170 16.59 7.05 -9.00
N THR A 171 16.60 8.34 -9.37
CA THR A 171 16.15 9.42 -8.48
C THR A 171 14.73 9.84 -8.79
N VAL A 172 13.89 9.91 -7.75
CA VAL A 172 12.53 10.45 -7.84
C VAL A 172 12.54 11.94 -7.57
N ASN A 173 12.08 12.74 -8.53
CA ASN A 173 11.81 14.15 -8.34
C ASN A 173 10.31 14.36 -8.08
N PHE A 174 9.99 14.87 -6.89
CA PHE A 174 8.62 15.10 -6.45
C PHE A 174 8.00 16.42 -6.92
N ASN A 175 8.75 17.24 -7.68
CA ASN A 175 8.26 18.46 -8.33
C ASN A 175 7.56 19.45 -7.40
N CYS A 176 8.10 19.64 -6.18
CA CYS A 176 7.55 20.61 -5.21
C CYS A 176 7.89 22.06 -5.61
N SER A 177 6.87 22.91 -5.78
CA SER A 177 7.04 24.30 -6.23
C SER A 177 7.24 25.35 -5.13
N ASN A 178 7.22 24.97 -3.84
CA ASN A 178 7.33 25.87 -2.68
C ASN A 178 6.20 26.92 -2.55
N ARG A 179 5.09 26.76 -3.27
CA ARG A 179 4.01 27.73 -3.35
C ARG A 179 2.69 26.98 -3.29
N GLY A 180 1.64 27.58 -2.73
CA GLY A 180 0.30 26.99 -2.74
C GLY A 180 0.03 26.09 -1.53
N SER A 181 -0.72 25.01 -1.75
CA SER A 181 -1.23 24.12 -0.72
C SER A 181 -0.17 23.12 -0.25
N THR A 182 -0.31 22.60 0.96
CA THR A 182 0.54 21.49 1.44
C THR A 182 0.06 20.16 0.86
N VAL A 183 1.02 19.37 0.37
CA VAL A 183 0.77 18.08 -0.28
C VAL A 183 1.72 17.03 0.30
N ILE A 184 1.18 15.86 0.58
CA ILE A 184 1.94 14.65 0.92
C ILE A 184 2.11 13.86 -0.37
N LYS A 185 3.35 13.59 -0.77
CA LYS A 185 3.65 12.75 -1.94
C LYS A 185 4.50 11.57 -1.51
N VAL A 186 4.14 10.38 -1.96
CA VAL A 186 4.85 9.12 -1.71
C VAL A 186 5.12 8.45 -3.03
N ALA A 187 6.33 7.97 -3.24
CA ALA A 187 6.73 7.22 -4.42
C ALA A 187 7.45 5.94 -4.00
N TRP A 188 7.11 4.83 -4.64
CA TRP A 188 7.71 3.53 -4.33
C TRP A 188 7.83 2.65 -5.56
N THR A 189 8.67 1.62 -5.44
CA THR A 189 8.79 0.55 -6.43
C THR A 189 8.46 -0.78 -5.78
N ASN A 190 7.80 -1.67 -6.50
CA ASN A 190 7.52 -3.02 -6.02
C ASN A 190 8.56 -4.01 -6.52
N ARG A 191 8.81 -5.08 -5.75
CA ARG A 191 9.60 -6.22 -6.22
C ARG A 191 8.84 -6.94 -7.33
N PRO A 192 9.38 -7.05 -8.55
CA PRO A 192 8.71 -7.83 -9.59
C PRO A 192 8.68 -9.31 -9.18
N ALA A 193 7.54 -9.97 -9.43
CA ALA A 193 7.40 -11.42 -9.22
C ALA A 193 8.43 -12.23 -10.05
N ASP A 194 8.82 -11.68 -11.21
CA ASP A 194 9.79 -12.26 -12.13
C ASP A 194 11.03 -11.37 -12.24
N ALA A 195 11.92 -11.44 -11.25
CA ALA A 195 13.19 -10.68 -11.20
C ALA A 195 14.18 -10.99 -12.36
N LYS A 196 13.80 -11.81 -13.34
CA LYS A 196 14.63 -12.22 -14.48
C LYS A 196 14.28 -11.53 -15.82
N SER A 197 13.14 -10.85 -15.96
CA SER A 197 12.73 -10.24 -17.25
C SER A 197 12.42 -8.74 -17.22
N GLN A 198 12.24 -8.12 -16.05
CA GLN A 198 12.05 -6.68 -15.96
C GLN A 198 13.39 -5.98 -15.74
N THR A 199 13.84 -5.25 -16.75
CA THR A 199 15.12 -4.51 -16.77
C THR A 199 15.00 -3.13 -16.13
N GLU A 200 13.77 -2.64 -15.89
CA GLU A 200 13.49 -1.35 -15.23
C GLU A 200 12.41 -1.51 -14.15
N PRO A 201 12.59 -0.90 -12.96
CA PRO A 201 11.60 -0.94 -11.89
C PRO A 201 10.34 -0.16 -12.28
N VAL A 202 9.16 -0.70 -11.97
CA VAL A 202 7.89 0.04 -12.11
C VAL A 202 7.72 0.98 -10.93
N TYR A 203 7.50 2.26 -11.23
CA TYR A 203 7.31 3.31 -10.23
C TYR A 203 5.82 3.58 -10.01
N TYR A 204 5.45 3.62 -8.74
CA TYR A 204 4.12 4.01 -8.28
C TYR A 204 4.24 5.31 -7.50
N SER A 205 3.20 6.15 -7.57
CA SER A 205 3.11 7.37 -6.80
C SER A 205 1.72 7.55 -6.21
N TYR A 206 1.67 8.12 -5.02
CA TYR A 206 0.47 8.56 -4.34
C TYR A 206 0.63 10.02 -3.93
N GLN A 207 -0.41 10.82 -4.11
CA GLN A 207 -0.42 12.21 -3.71
C GLN A 207 -1.73 12.56 -3.00
N LEU A 208 -1.61 13.34 -1.93
CA LEU A 208 -2.73 13.81 -1.13
C LEU A 208 -2.54 15.29 -0.80
N GLN A 209 -3.45 16.13 -1.26
CA GLN A 209 -3.48 17.55 -0.97
C GLN A 209 -4.31 17.81 0.29
N LEU A 210 -3.77 18.61 1.21
CA LEU A 210 -4.50 19.02 2.40
C LEU A 210 -5.48 20.15 2.07
N ALA A 211 -6.61 20.18 2.79
CA ALA A 211 -7.54 21.29 2.74
C ALA A 211 -6.94 22.55 3.38
N GLU A 212 -7.16 23.71 2.75
CA GLU A 212 -6.69 25.04 3.20
C GLU A 212 -7.61 25.69 4.25
#